data_AF-A0A0D8FQN4-F1
#
_entry.id   AF-A0A0D8FQN4-F1
#
_cell.length_a   1.000
_cell.length_b   1.000
_cell.length_c   1.000
_cell.angle_alpha   90.00
_cell.angle_beta   90.00
_cell.angle_gamma   90.00
#
_symmetry.space_group_name_H-M   'P 1'
#
loop_
_entity.id
_entity.type
_entity.pdbx_description
1 polymer ?
#
loop_
_entity_poly.entity_id
_entity_poly.type
_entity_poly.pdbx_seq_one_letter_code
_entity_poly.pdbx_strand_id
1 'polypeptide(L)'
;MGGDYLWWEAYPFNVQQQVNIAVSPGQTIFVNVAYYGSSTAHYYIKNESTGVATSFDASFSGGFTGLNAEWIVERTQVGGNHPPLADLTNTTFSDANAEQGSTWNGVGNWSHKYINMHDPYNDDSEVTDAYPGPISPANSFTLYCSNYGDTDAAET
;
A
#
# COMPACT_ATOMS: atom_id res chain seq x y z
N MET A 1 11.93 17.57 -8.95
CA MET A 1 12.54 16.24 -8.75
C MET A 1 11.38 15.27 -8.78
N GLY A 2 11.26 14.41 -9.80
CA GLY A 2 10.05 13.60 -9.96
C GLY A 2 10.42 12.27 -10.60
N GLY A 3 10.66 11.30 -9.75
CA GLY A 3 10.85 9.90 -10.14
C GLY A 3 10.19 9.03 -9.07
N ASP A 4 9.75 7.85 -9.46
CA ASP A 4 9.15 6.89 -8.55
C ASP A 4 10.13 6.52 -7.43
N TYR A 5 9.62 6.33 -6.22
CA TYR A 5 10.42 5.95 -5.07
C TYR A 5 9.64 4.99 -4.16
N LEU A 6 10.40 4.22 -3.39
CA LEU A 6 9.86 3.38 -2.32
C LEU A 6 10.06 4.09 -0.98
N TRP A 7 9.16 3.84 -0.03
CA TRP A 7 9.24 4.40 1.30
C TRP A 7 8.76 3.39 2.36
N TRP A 8 9.06 3.70 3.62
CA TRP A 8 8.50 2.99 4.78
C TRP A 8 8.01 3.99 5.83
N GLU A 9 7.04 3.57 6.62
CA GLU A 9 6.48 4.34 7.73
C GLU A 9 5.95 3.41 8.82
N ALA A 10 6.00 3.90 10.05
CA ALA A 10 5.42 3.33 11.26
C ALA A 10 4.55 4.42 11.92
N TYR A 11 3.41 4.75 11.29
CA TYR A 11 2.53 5.81 11.76
C TYR A 11 1.99 5.52 13.19
N PRO A 12 1.91 6.51 14.11
CA PRO A 12 2.28 7.93 13.96
C PRO A 12 3.71 8.25 14.43
N PHE A 13 4.59 7.26 14.57
CA PHE A 13 5.89 7.40 15.24
C PHE A 13 6.97 8.03 14.37
N ASN A 14 6.84 7.94 13.05
CA ASN A 14 7.67 8.66 12.09
C ASN A 14 6.82 9.09 10.88
N VAL A 15 7.37 10.04 10.13
CA VAL A 15 6.90 10.37 8.78
C VAL A 15 7.51 9.41 7.77
N GLN A 16 6.94 9.34 6.57
CA GLN A 16 7.49 8.60 5.42
C GLN A 16 9.02 8.78 5.29
N GLN A 17 9.72 7.65 5.18
CA GLN A 17 11.18 7.60 4.99
C GLN A 17 11.48 6.96 3.64
N GLN A 18 12.19 7.69 2.77
CA GLN A 18 12.56 7.19 1.46
C GLN A 18 13.58 6.04 1.56
N VAL A 19 13.38 5.02 0.74
CA VAL A 19 14.28 3.88 0.57
C VAL A 19 15.14 4.09 -0.67
N ASN A 20 16.45 3.89 -0.53
CA ASN A 20 17.41 4.08 -1.62
C ASN A 20 17.48 2.84 -2.54
N ILE A 21 16.34 2.48 -3.14
CA ILE A 21 16.23 1.46 -4.19
C ILE A 21 15.64 2.15 -5.41
N ALA A 22 16.37 2.13 -6.52
CA ALA A 22 15.86 2.67 -7.78
C ALA A 22 14.69 1.84 -8.28
N VAL A 23 13.65 2.51 -8.74
CA VAL A 23 12.45 1.89 -9.31
C VAL A 23 12.10 2.57 -10.63
N SER A 24 11.38 1.84 -11.48
CA SER A 24 10.88 2.34 -12.76
C SER A 24 9.54 1.67 -13.07
N PRO A 25 8.67 2.32 -13.86
CA PRO A 25 7.38 1.75 -14.24
C PRO A 25 7.50 0.34 -14.85
N GLY A 26 6.56 -0.54 -14.48
CA GLY A 26 6.50 -1.92 -14.96
C GLY A 26 7.38 -2.92 -14.20
N GLN A 27 8.11 -2.49 -13.17
CA GLN A 27 8.88 -3.39 -12.31
C GLN A 27 8.02 -4.05 -11.23
N THR A 28 8.45 -5.23 -10.80
CA THR A 28 7.84 -5.98 -9.70
C THR A 28 8.56 -5.64 -8.39
N ILE A 29 7.79 -5.22 -7.39
CA ILE A 29 8.30 -4.91 -6.06
C ILE A 29 7.73 -5.94 -5.08
N PHE A 30 8.61 -6.52 -4.26
CA PHE A 30 8.24 -7.37 -3.14
C PHE A 30 8.39 -6.58 -1.84
N VAL A 31 7.36 -6.64 -0.99
CA VAL A 31 7.35 -6.03 0.34
C VAL A 31 6.93 -7.06 1.38
N ASN A 32 7.60 -7.05 2.52
CA ASN A 32 7.21 -7.78 3.71
C ASN A 32 7.39 -6.88 4.93
N VAL A 33 6.33 -6.79 5.74
CA VAL A 33 6.34 -6.10 7.02
C VAL A 33 5.98 -7.12 8.08
N ALA A 34 6.82 -7.26 9.10
CA ALA A 34 6.58 -8.18 10.20
C ALA A 34 6.64 -7.44 11.53
N TYR A 35 5.61 -7.62 12.33
CA TYR A 35 5.53 -7.05 13.67
C TYR A 35 5.52 -8.18 14.69
N TYR A 36 6.61 -8.30 15.45
CA TYR A 36 6.83 -9.42 16.37
C TYR A 36 6.26 -9.17 17.78
N GLY A 37 5.40 -8.15 17.93
CA GLY A 37 5.01 -7.60 19.23
C GLY A 37 6.13 -6.72 19.82
N SER A 38 5.77 -5.78 20.69
CA SER A 38 6.62 -4.69 21.23
C SER A 38 6.68 -3.44 20.35
N SER A 39 7.73 -2.64 20.47
CA SER A 39 7.88 -1.34 19.83
C SER A 39 8.85 -1.39 18.65
N THR A 40 8.87 -2.51 17.92
CA THR A 40 9.74 -2.74 16.77
C THR A 40 9.03 -3.53 15.67
N ALA A 41 9.23 -3.12 14.42
CA ALA A 41 8.76 -3.82 13.22
C ALA A 41 9.94 -4.05 12.25
N HIS A 42 9.89 -5.17 11.54
CA HIS A 42 10.83 -5.52 10.50
C HIS A 42 10.27 -5.16 9.12
N TYR A 43 11.11 -4.58 8.28
CA TYR A 43 10.79 -4.22 6.91
C TYR A 43 11.77 -4.90 5.97
N TYR A 44 11.24 -5.60 4.97
CA TYR A 44 11.98 -6.14 3.86
C TYR A 44 11.36 -5.64 2.56
N ILE A 45 12.15 -4.92 1.75
CA ILE A 45 11.70 -4.31 0.50
C ILE A 45 12.69 -4.67 -0.59
N LYS A 46 12.20 -5.20 -1.70
CA LYS A 46 13.01 -5.66 -2.81
C LYS A 46 12.40 -5.24 -4.13
N ASN A 47 13.21 -4.65 -5.00
CA ASN A 47 12.89 -4.57 -6.42
C ASN A 47 13.25 -5.91 -7.06
N GLU A 48 12.25 -6.76 -7.30
CA GLU A 48 12.46 -8.10 -7.83
C GLU A 48 13.01 -8.08 -9.25
N SER A 49 12.63 -7.08 -10.04
CA SER A 49 13.11 -6.91 -11.42
C SER A 49 14.61 -6.62 -11.50
N THR A 50 15.20 -6.03 -10.46
CA THR A 50 16.65 -5.73 -10.40
C THR A 50 17.42 -6.59 -9.40
N GLY A 51 16.72 -7.27 -8.48
CA GLY A 51 17.31 -8.04 -7.39
C GLY A 51 17.84 -7.22 -6.22
N VAL A 52 17.73 -5.89 -6.26
CA VAL A 52 18.19 -5.01 -5.19
C VAL A 52 17.18 -5.03 -4.03
N ALA A 53 17.67 -5.21 -2.81
CA ALA A 53 16.85 -5.29 -1.60
C ALA A 53 17.43 -4.49 -0.44
N THR A 54 16.55 -4.11 0.49
CA THR A 54 16.89 -3.61 1.83
C THR A 54 16.12 -4.41 2.87
N SER A 55 16.71 -4.55 4.05
CA SER A 55 16.12 -5.25 5.19
C SER A 55 16.61 -4.60 6.47
N PHE A 56 15.69 -4.21 7.34
CA PHE A 56 16.01 -3.53 8.60
C PHE A 56 14.88 -3.62 9.61
N ASP A 57 15.24 -3.45 10.88
CA ASP A 57 14.29 -3.25 11.97
C ASP A 57 14.15 -1.77 12.27
N ALA A 58 12.92 -1.31 12.52
CA ALA A 58 12.62 0.02 12.98
C ALA A 58 11.96 -0.03 14.36
N SER A 59 12.54 0.69 15.32
CA SER A 59 11.99 0.84 16.67
C SER A 59 11.26 2.16 16.83
N PHE A 60 10.16 2.13 17.58
CA PHE A 60 9.27 3.26 17.87
C PHE A 60 8.91 3.27 19.36
N SER A 61 8.16 4.28 19.82
CA SER A 61 7.84 4.47 21.24
C SER A 61 6.56 3.75 21.72
N GLY A 62 5.74 3.27 20.78
CA GLY A 62 4.47 2.58 21.08
C GLY A 62 4.40 1.17 20.48
N GLY A 63 3.20 0.71 20.16
CA GLY A 63 2.98 -0.63 19.61
C GLY A 63 1.77 -0.67 18.67
N PHE A 64 1.72 -1.69 17.83
CA PHE A 64 0.57 -2.00 16.97
C PHE A 64 -0.29 -3.11 17.58
N THR A 65 -1.57 -3.14 17.23
CA THR A 65 -2.49 -4.19 17.67
C THR A 65 -2.30 -5.50 16.90
N GLY A 66 -1.74 -5.44 15.69
CA GLY A 66 -1.56 -6.60 14.81
C GLY A 66 -2.88 -7.24 14.36
N LEU A 67 -4.00 -6.51 14.42
CA LEU A 67 -5.33 -7.04 14.11
C LEU A 67 -5.71 -6.94 12.63
N ASN A 68 -4.97 -6.12 11.86
CA ASN A 68 -5.23 -5.88 10.44
C ASN A 68 -3.96 -6.15 9.64
N ALA A 69 -4.15 -6.65 8.43
CA ALA A 69 -3.15 -6.71 7.37
C ALA A 69 -3.84 -6.25 6.08
N GLU A 70 -3.18 -5.37 5.33
CA GLU A 70 -3.81 -4.66 4.23
C GLU A 70 -2.88 -4.47 3.03
N TRP A 71 -3.50 -4.39 1.86
CA TRP A 71 -2.86 -4.17 0.56
C TRP A 71 -3.65 -3.07 -0.14
N ILE A 72 -3.08 -1.88 -0.15
CA ILE A 72 -3.80 -0.64 -0.47
C ILE A 72 -3.05 0.11 -1.57
N VAL A 73 -3.82 0.69 -2.49
CA VAL A 73 -3.39 1.87 -3.26
C VAL A 73 -4.00 3.08 -2.57
N GLU A 74 -3.15 4.01 -2.17
CA GLU A 74 -3.53 5.18 -1.40
C GLU A 74 -3.25 6.45 -2.19
N ARG A 75 -4.16 7.42 -2.11
CA ARG A 75 -3.93 8.81 -2.51
C ARG A 75 -3.39 9.55 -1.28
N THR A 76 -2.09 9.44 -1.03
CA THR A 76 -1.47 10.03 0.18
C THR A 76 -1.52 11.56 0.15
N GLN A 77 -1.69 12.20 1.30
CA GLN A 77 -1.61 13.66 1.40
C GLN A 77 -0.17 14.19 1.23
N VAL A 78 -0.01 15.26 0.45
CA VAL A 78 1.25 15.99 0.28
C VAL A 78 1.04 17.43 0.75
N GLY A 79 1.75 17.83 1.81
CA GLY A 79 1.59 19.17 2.38
C GLY A 79 0.18 19.47 2.89
N GLY A 80 -0.51 18.44 3.40
CA GLY A 80 -1.88 18.55 3.92
C GLY A 80 -2.99 18.53 2.86
N ASN A 81 -2.66 18.33 1.58
CA ASN A 81 -3.64 18.26 0.50
C ASN A 81 -3.53 16.93 -0.25
N HIS A 82 -4.62 16.46 -0.82
CA HIS A 82 -4.62 15.30 -1.70
C HIS A 82 -4.13 15.72 -3.10
N PRO A 83 -2.95 15.25 -3.57
CA PRO A 83 -2.49 15.55 -4.92
C PRO A 83 -3.45 14.92 -5.95
N PRO A 84 -3.46 15.36 -7.21
CA PRO A 84 -4.28 14.73 -8.23
C PRO A 84 -4.01 13.21 -8.28
N LEU A 85 -5.06 12.39 -8.41
CA LEU A 85 -4.85 10.95 -8.50
C LEU A 85 -4.03 10.64 -9.75
N ALA A 86 -2.89 9.98 -9.57
CA ALA A 86 -2.01 9.63 -10.68
C ALA A 86 -2.71 8.65 -11.63
N ASP A 87 -2.41 8.76 -12.93
CA ASP A 87 -2.79 7.75 -13.93
C ASP A 87 -1.93 6.50 -13.72
N LEU A 88 -2.33 5.72 -12.73
CA LEU A 88 -1.77 4.41 -12.49
C LEU A 88 -2.49 3.44 -13.43
N THR A 89 -1.74 2.86 -14.36
CA THR A 89 -2.20 1.61 -14.98
C THR A 89 -2.47 0.61 -13.86
N ASN A 90 -3.52 -0.21 -14.04
CA ASN A 90 -3.95 -1.24 -13.09
C ASN A 90 -2.78 -1.90 -12.34
N THR A 91 -2.80 -1.82 -11.02
CA THR A 91 -1.76 -2.40 -10.14
C THR A 91 -2.23 -3.75 -9.64
N THR A 92 -1.38 -4.77 -9.66
CA THR A 92 -1.76 -6.10 -9.17
C THR A 92 -0.94 -6.45 -7.94
N PHE A 93 -1.63 -6.78 -6.86
CA PHE A 93 -1.04 -7.45 -5.72
C PHE A 93 -1.11 -8.96 -5.98
N SER A 94 0.04 -9.60 -6.09
CA SER A 94 0.17 -11.05 -6.24
C SER A 94 0.79 -11.68 -5.00
N ASP A 95 0.48 -12.96 -4.77
CA ASP A 95 0.95 -13.70 -3.59
C ASP A 95 0.70 -12.92 -2.29
N ALA A 96 -0.47 -12.30 -2.18
CA ALA A 96 -0.88 -11.54 -1.01
C ALA A 96 -1.19 -12.50 0.14
N ASN A 97 -0.29 -12.58 1.12
CA ASN A 97 -0.39 -13.47 2.27
C ASN A 97 -0.18 -12.68 3.57
N ALA A 98 -0.90 -13.07 4.63
CA ALA A 98 -0.70 -12.55 5.98
C ALA A 98 -0.48 -13.71 6.96
N GLU A 99 0.23 -13.43 8.05
CA GLU A 99 0.56 -14.39 9.10
C GLU A 99 -0.07 -13.98 10.44
N GLN A 100 -0.69 -14.94 11.12
CA GLN A 100 -1.10 -14.81 12.52
C GLN A 100 -0.58 -16.01 13.31
N GLY A 101 0.14 -15.75 14.41
CA GLY A 101 0.54 -16.78 15.38
C GLY A 101 1.46 -17.88 14.83
N SER A 102 2.12 -17.68 13.69
CA SER A 102 2.97 -18.63 12.92
C SER A 102 2.31 -19.34 11.74
N THR A 103 1.08 -18.98 11.36
CA THR A 103 0.41 -19.55 10.18
C THR A 103 0.22 -18.51 9.10
N TRP A 104 0.87 -18.71 7.96
CA TRP A 104 0.62 -17.96 6.74
C TRP A 104 -0.65 -18.45 6.06
N ASN A 105 -1.52 -17.51 5.70
CA ASN A 105 -2.63 -17.78 4.81
C ASN A 105 -2.72 -16.66 3.77
N GLY A 106 -3.11 -17.06 2.56
CA GLY A 106 -3.43 -16.11 1.51
C GLY A 106 -4.63 -15.24 1.86
N VAL A 107 -4.64 -14.01 1.34
CA VAL A 107 -5.66 -12.99 1.63
C VAL A 107 -7.08 -13.50 1.38
N GLY A 108 -7.29 -14.40 0.40
CA GLY A 108 -8.59 -14.98 0.09
C GLY A 108 -9.13 -15.94 1.15
N ASN A 109 -8.27 -16.46 2.03
CA ASN A 109 -8.65 -17.37 3.12
C ASN A 109 -8.94 -16.65 4.44
N TRP A 110 -8.72 -15.33 4.50
CA TRP A 110 -9.06 -14.51 5.67
C TRP A 110 -10.43 -13.85 5.49
N SER A 111 -11.07 -13.48 6.60
CA SER A 111 -12.18 -12.53 6.56
C SER A 111 -11.65 -11.19 6.07
N HIS A 112 -12.16 -10.72 4.93
CA HIS A 112 -11.67 -9.52 4.25
C HIS A 112 -12.79 -8.55 3.91
N LYS A 113 -12.42 -7.31 3.65
CA LYS A 113 -13.30 -6.27 3.10
C LYS A 113 -12.62 -5.61 1.92
N TYR A 114 -13.41 -5.30 0.90
CA TYR A 114 -13.00 -4.43 -0.19
C TYR A 114 -13.28 -2.99 0.23
N ILE A 115 -12.29 -2.11 0.03
CA ILE A 115 -12.39 -0.68 0.31
C ILE A 115 -12.18 0.04 -1.02
N ASN A 116 -13.10 0.92 -1.36
CA ASN A 116 -13.02 1.76 -2.55
C ASN A 116 -12.50 3.14 -2.15
N MET A 117 -11.72 3.76 -3.04
CA MET A 117 -11.44 5.18 -3.02
C MET A 117 -12.60 5.89 -3.69
N HIS A 118 -13.21 6.83 -2.98
CA HIS A 118 -14.35 7.60 -3.44
C HIS A 118 -13.97 9.07 -3.50
N ASP A 119 -14.39 9.77 -4.56
CA ASP A 119 -14.45 11.23 -4.57
C ASP A 119 -15.63 11.67 -3.68
N PRO A 120 -15.37 12.41 -2.58
CA PRO A 120 -16.43 12.92 -1.73
C PRO A 120 -17.15 14.14 -2.29
N TYR A 121 -16.65 14.78 -3.35
CA TYR A 121 -17.20 16.03 -3.88
C TYR A 121 -18.26 15.85 -4.98
N ASN A 122 -18.27 14.73 -5.72
CA ASN A 122 -19.36 14.34 -6.64
C ASN A 122 -19.81 15.53 -7.53
N ASP A 123 -18.86 16.35 -7.98
CA ASP A 123 -19.11 17.45 -8.93
C ASP A 123 -19.27 16.90 -10.36
N ASP A 124 -18.70 15.71 -10.61
CA ASP A 124 -19.06 14.86 -11.72
C ASP A 124 -19.86 13.63 -11.24
N SER A 125 -20.42 12.87 -12.19
CA SER A 125 -21.21 11.68 -11.88
C SER A 125 -20.37 10.47 -11.41
N GLU A 126 -19.08 10.66 -11.15
CA GLU A 126 -18.13 9.61 -10.84
C GLU A 126 -17.93 9.51 -9.32
N VAL A 127 -18.26 8.35 -8.76
CA VAL A 127 -18.28 8.17 -7.30
C VAL A 127 -17.09 7.32 -6.84
N THR A 128 -16.22 6.84 -7.74
CA THR A 128 -15.17 5.87 -7.38
C THR A 128 -13.92 6.09 -8.20
N ASP A 129 -12.86 6.51 -7.52
CA ASP A 129 -11.59 6.83 -8.17
C ASP A 129 -10.71 5.60 -8.32
N ALA A 130 -10.78 4.69 -7.35
CA ALA A 130 -10.08 3.42 -7.39
C ALA A 130 -10.82 2.33 -6.61
N TYR A 131 -10.72 1.10 -7.07
CA TYR A 131 -11.36 -0.04 -6.40
C TYR A 131 -10.60 -1.36 -6.64
N PRO A 132 -10.60 -2.27 -5.66
CA PRO A 132 -10.04 -3.61 -5.83
C PRO A 132 -10.99 -4.51 -6.63
N GLY A 133 -10.41 -5.26 -7.56
CA GLY A 133 -11.03 -6.44 -8.16
C GLY A 133 -11.14 -7.61 -7.17
N PRO A 134 -11.87 -8.67 -7.54
CA PRO A 134 -12.03 -9.84 -6.69
C PRO A 134 -10.70 -10.54 -6.43
N ILE A 135 -10.52 -11.05 -5.20
CA ILE A 135 -9.40 -11.93 -4.87
C ILE A 135 -9.54 -13.25 -5.64
N SER A 136 -8.53 -13.57 -6.42
CA SER A 136 -8.44 -14.82 -7.17
C SER A 136 -8.07 -16.00 -6.27
N PRO A 137 -8.28 -17.26 -6.74
CA PRO A 137 -7.82 -18.46 -6.01
C PRO A 137 -6.30 -18.51 -5.75
N ALA A 138 -5.51 -17.72 -6.49
CA ALA A 138 -4.07 -17.60 -6.31
C ALA A 138 -3.69 -16.53 -5.26
N ASN A 139 -4.66 -15.96 -4.53
CA ASN A 139 -4.45 -14.85 -3.58
C ASN A 139 -3.86 -13.60 -4.25
N SER A 140 -4.29 -13.34 -5.47
CA SER A 140 -3.93 -12.14 -6.22
C SER A 140 -5.18 -11.35 -6.57
N PHE A 141 -5.07 -10.03 -6.63
CA PHE A 141 -6.14 -9.14 -7.10
C PHE A 141 -5.55 -7.89 -7.76
N THR A 142 -6.32 -7.32 -8.68
CA THR A 142 -5.94 -6.12 -9.42
C THR A 142 -6.73 -4.94 -8.88
N LEU A 143 -6.05 -3.84 -8.59
CA LEU A 143 -6.64 -2.54 -8.32
C LEU A 143 -6.81 -1.79 -9.64
N TYR A 144 -7.99 -1.21 -9.78
CA TYR A 144 -8.37 -0.39 -10.92
C TYR A 144 -8.40 1.06 -10.46
N CYS A 145 -7.82 1.96 -11.26
CA CYS A 145 -7.95 3.40 -11.11
C CYS A 145 -8.80 3.90 -12.27
N SER A 146 -9.99 4.43 -11.97
CA SER A 146 -10.98 4.87 -12.96
C SER A 146 -10.86 6.36 -13.29
N ASN A 147 -10.50 7.18 -12.29
CA ASN A 147 -10.61 8.65 -12.38
C ASN A 147 -9.26 9.32 -12.13
N TYR A 148 -8.30 9.09 -13.03
CA TYR A 148 -7.00 9.75 -12.94
C TYR A 148 -7.10 11.23 -13.34
N GLY A 149 -6.35 12.09 -12.65
CA GLY A 149 -6.40 13.54 -12.86
C GLY A 149 -7.49 14.27 -12.07
N ASP A 150 -8.35 13.54 -11.35
CA ASP A 150 -9.23 14.15 -10.35
C ASP A 150 -8.38 14.87 -9.29
N THR A 151 -8.74 16.13 -9.04
CA THR A 151 -8.08 17.04 -8.10
C THR A 151 -8.90 17.30 -6.86
N ASP A 152 -10.11 16.75 -6.79
CA ASP A 152 -11.03 17.01 -5.71
C ASP A 152 -10.42 16.45 -4.41
N ALA A 153 -10.51 17.24 -3.35
CA ALA A 153 -9.84 16.90 -2.11
C ALA A 153 -10.56 15.68 -1.48
N ALA A 154 -9.86 14.80 -0.78
CA ALA A 154 -10.53 14.07 0.30
C ALA A 154 -10.47 14.96 1.55
N GLU A 155 -11.60 15.49 2.03
CA GLU A 155 -11.63 16.21 3.31
C GLU A 155 -12.56 15.51 4.31
N THR A 156 -11.93 15.16 5.43
CA THR A 156 -12.37 14.88 6.82
C THR A 156 -13.69 14.17 7.10
#